data_AF-A0A520K192-F1
#
_entry.id   AF-A0A520K192-F1
#
_cell.length_a   1.000
_cell.length_b   1.000
_cell.length_c   1.000
_cell.angle_alpha   90.00
_cell.angle_beta   90.00
_cell.angle_gamma   90.00
#
_symmetry.space_group_name_H-M   'P 1'
#
loop_
_entity.id
_entity.type
_entity.pdbx_description
1 polymer ?
#
loop_
_entity_poly.entity_id
_entity_poly.type
_entity_poly.pdbx_seq_one_letter_code
_entity_poly.pdbx_strand_id
1 'polypeptide(L)'
;MQWMKGRSSFLDADNLLASLERWNKSELIKIIGAIIEEEPVLASKFALSEEVSEKRVNIEAISRRISHILRGFLDYYAVPGVVSELEEVKRIGDKLAEGGSFKETVDLYLLLIERGVDAFENGVDDSDGILGNFMIECVEDFNKIVEKLEEDEKRALVSKIMEIIEVEDYGLDMDEMLFGVATRVNIAVIGEELLRRIPKSGERFHVEYHRRKILDLLSGLYENLGLHEEALKVMIKAGLKTKDDYLRLARALMAEGKEKEAFEFVREGVRLKEGRNYALDELYFNLLN
;
A
#
# COMPACT_ATOMS: atom_id res chain seq x y z
N MET A 1 61.65 -3.07 13.99
CA MET A 1 60.58 -3.08 12.97
C MET A 1 59.41 -2.30 13.52
N GLN A 2 59.16 -1.17 12.87
CA GLN A 2 58.03 -0.26 13.01
C GLN A 2 56.80 -0.95 12.42
N TRP A 3 55.63 -0.93 13.07
CA TRP A 3 54.32 -0.68 12.45
C TRP A 3 53.33 -0.18 13.53
N MET A 4 53.27 1.15 13.55
CA MET A 4 52.19 2.09 13.91
C MET A 4 51.14 1.74 14.97
N LYS A 5 51.18 2.56 16.02
CA LYS A 5 50.03 3.05 16.80
C LYS A 5 48.91 3.56 15.88
N GLY A 6 47.82 2.81 15.76
CA GLY A 6 46.50 3.38 15.48
C GLY A 6 45.77 3.56 16.80
N ARG A 7 45.93 4.74 17.43
CA ARG A 7 45.12 5.13 18.58
C ARG A 7 43.67 5.24 18.11
N SER A 8 42.84 4.33 18.61
CA SER A 8 41.42 4.51 18.93
C SER A 8 40.99 5.99 18.96
N SER A 9 40.39 6.47 17.86
CA SER A 9 39.57 7.68 17.89
C SER A 9 38.14 7.26 18.21
N PHE A 10 37.89 6.90 19.45
CA PHE A 10 36.55 7.03 20.00
C PHE A 10 36.30 8.54 20.08
N LEU A 11 35.44 9.07 19.21
CA LEU A 11 34.85 10.38 19.40
C LEU A 11 33.99 10.27 20.66
N ASP A 12 34.48 10.87 21.74
CA ASP A 12 33.74 10.99 22.99
C ASP A 12 32.57 11.94 22.73
N ALA A 13 31.38 11.36 22.55
CA ALA A 13 30.16 12.07 22.24
C ALA A 13 29.86 13.17 23.27
N ASP A 14 30.25 12.95 24.53
CA ASP A 14 30.06 13.93 25.61
C ASP A 14 30.96 15.15 25.42
N ASN A 15 32.20 14.97 24.94
CA ASN A 15 33.09 16.09 24.62
C ASN A 15 32.66 16.85 23.38
N LEU A 16 32.06 16.17 22.40
CA LEU A 16 31.47 16.82 21.23
C LEU A 16 30.27 17.70 21.67
N LEU A 17 29.35 17.16 22.46
CA LEU A 17 28.19 17.88 22.98
C LEU A 17 28.61 19.10 23.82
N ALA A 18 29.56 18.92 24.75
CA ALA A 18 30.08 20.01 25.57
C ALA A 18 30.83 21.09 24.78
N SER A 19 31.31 20.76 23.57
CA SER A 19 31.92 21.73 22.65
C SER A 19 30.88 22.48 21.84
N LEU A 20 29.82 21.78 21.40
CA LEU A 20 28.69 22.38 20.68
C LEU A 20 27.95 23.42 21.54
N GLU A 21 27.82 23.19 22.85
CA GLU A 21 27.21 24.14 23.80
C GLU A 21 27.95 25.48 23.92
N ARG A 22 29.25 25.51 23.56
CA ARG A 22 30.09 26.72 23.67
C ARG A 22 30.07 27.56 22.40
N TRP A 23 29.58 27.02 21.30
CA TRP A 23 29.58 27.68 20.00
C TRP A 23 28.33 28.55 19.85
N ASN A 24 28.50 29.70 19.23
CA ASN A 24 27.37 30.55 18.92
C ASN A 24 26.59 30.00 17.70
N LYS A 25 25.35 30.46 17.53
CA LYS A 25 24.45 30.01 16.47
C LYS A 25 25.09 30.10 15.07
N SER A 26 25.88 31.13 14.78
CA SER A 26 26.52 31.30 13.48
C SER A 26 27.62 30.26 13.23
N GLU A 27 28.36 29.88 14.27
CA GLU A 27 29.41 28.86 14.20
C GLU A 27 28.81 27.48 14.02
N LEU A 28 27.75 27.17 14.77
CA LEU A 28 27.00 25.93 14.62
C LEU A 28 26.41 25.79 13.21
N ILE A 29 25.80 26.85 12.66
CA ILE A 29 25.25 26.83 11.29
C ILE A 29 26.35 26.60 10.25
N LYS A 30 27.54 27.22 10.41
CA LYS A 30 28.66 26.99 9.49
C LYS A 30 29.14 25.56 9.50
N ILE A 31 29.21 24.96 10.70
CA ILE A 31 29.73 23.60 10.85
C ILE A 31 28.71 22.58 10.38
N ILE A 32 27.44 22.76 10.71
CA ILE A 32 26.34 21.96 10.14
C ILE A 32 26.32 22.11 8.61
N GLY A 33 26.52 23.33 8.08
CA GLY A 33 26.61 23.59 6.64
C GLY A 33 27.76 22.82 5.98
N ALA A 34 28.96 22.85 6.57
CA ALA A 34 30.10 22.09 6.07
C ALA A 34 29.87 20.57 6.13
N ILE A 35 29.28 20.06 7.22
CA ILE A 35 28.91 18.65 7.37
C ILE A 35 27.86 18.24 6.33
N ILE A 36 26.90 19.11 6.03
CA ILE A 36 25.89 18.87 4.99
C ILE A 36 26.50 18.91 3.58
N GLU A 37 27.48 19.77 3.33
CA GLU A 37 28.20 19.80 2.04
C GLU A 37 29.01 18.51 1.82
N GLU A 38 29.63 17.97 2.87
CA GLU A 38 30.40 16.73 2.83
C GLU A 38 29.50 15.49 2.79
N GLU A 39 28.40 15.50 3.55
CA GLU A 39 27.40 14.42 3.60
C GLU A 39 25.97 14.96 3.39
N PRO A 40 25.54 15.17 2.12
CA PRO A 40 24.23 15.74 1.79
C PRO A 40 23.03 14.98 2.36
N VAL A 41 23.21 13.70 2.71
CA VAL A 41 22.20 12.86 3.37
C VAL A 41 21.85 13.39 4.76
N LEU A 42 22.80 13.99 5.49
CA LEU A 42 22.56 14.53 6.83
C LEU A 42 21.59 15.72 6.80
N ALA A 43 21.51 16.47 5.69
CA ALA A 43 20.52 17.54 5.54
C ALA A 43 19.09 17.01 5.68
N SER A 44 18.82 15.79 5.20
CA SER A 44 17.52 15.15 5.32
C SER A 44 17.17 14.75 6.76
N LYS A 45 18.19 14.58 7.63
CA LYS A 45 18.01 14.32 9.07
C LYS A 45 17.72 15.60 9.86
N PHE A 46 18.29 16.74 9.46
CA PHE A 46 18.08 18.05 10.12
C PHE A 46 16.80 18.78 9.67
N ALA A 47 16.36 18.60 8.43
CA ALA A 47 15.19 19.30 7.88
C ALA A 47 13.85 18.99 8.59
N LEU A 48 13.85 18.05 9.53
CA LEU A 48 12.68 17.50 10.20
C LEU A 48 12.72 17.65 11.73
N SER A 49 13.78 18.25 12.28
CA SER A 49 13.90 18.52 13.73
C SER A 49 13.32 19.89 14.16
N GLU A 50 12.93 20.74 13.21
CA GLU A 50 12.05 21.86 13.54
C GLU A 50 10.71 21.27 13.99
N GLU A 51 10.25 21.64 15.20
CA GLU A 51 8.84 21.57 15.55
C GLU A 51 8.04 21.94 14.31
N VAL A 52 7.11 21.07 13.91
CA VAL A 52 6.25 21.18 12.73
C VAL A 52 5.43 22.46 12.88
N SER A 53 6.08 23.58 12.63
CA SER A 53 5.59 24.93 12.75
C SER A 53 5.41 25.40 11.33
N GLU A 54 4.22 25.13 10.79
CA GLU A 54 3.64 25.72 9.56
C GLU A 54 4.47 25.63 8.26
N LYS A 55 5.67 25.05 8.26
CA LYS A 55 6.50 24.85 7.06
C LYS A 55 6.09 23.54 6.40
N ARG A 56 5.54 23.69 5.18
CA ARG A 56 5.21 22.60 4.26
C ARG A 56 6.32 21.55 4.25
N VAL A 57 5.94 20.31 4.51
CA VAL A 57 6.86 19.17 4.42
C VAL A 57 7.39 19.05 3.01
N ASN A 58 8.71 18.95 2.89
CA ASN A 58 9.38 18.80 1.59
C ASN A 58 9.33 17.33 1.17
N ILE A 59 8.25 16.95 0.46
CA ILE A 59 8.02 15.60 -0.05
C ILE A 59 9.18 15.11 -0.93
N GLU A 60 9.82 15.98 -1.71
CA GLU A 60 10.97 15.60 -2.54
C GLU A 60 12.21 15.25 -1.70
N ALA A 61 12.43 15.94 -0.57
CA ALA A 61 13.48 15.57 0.37
C ALA A 61 13.18 14.22 1.06
N ILE A 62 11.91 13.98 1.42
CA ILE A 62 11.47 12.69 1.99
C ILE A 62 11.65 11.56 0.98
N SER A 63 11.22 11.75 -0.27
CA SER A 63 11.41 10.76 -1.33
C SER A 63 12.87 10.40 -1.51
N ARG A 64 13.77 11.39 -1.54
CA ARG A 64 15.22 11.13 -1.65
C ARG A 64 15.76 10.36 -0.44
N ARG A 65 15.25 10.64 0.77
CA ARG A 65 15.63 9.90 1.98
C ARG A 65 15.17 8.44 1.90
N ILE A 66 13.90 8.19 1.55
CA ILE A 66 13.37 6.83 1.40
C ILE A 66 14.18 6.05 0.35
N SER A 67 14.42 6.64 -0.83
CA SER A 67 15.24 6.01 -1.87
C SER A 67 16.67 5.74 -1.43
N HIS A 68 17.23 6.55 -0.51
CA HIS A 68 18.55 6.31 0.04
C HIS A 68 18.55 5.16 1.05
N ILE A 69 17.56 5.11 1.95
CA ILE A 69 17.36 4.03 2.93
C ILE A 69 17.22 2.68 2.20
N LEU A 70 16.46 2.66 1.12
CA LEU A 70 16.20 1.46 0.32
C LEU A 70 17.28 1.17 -0.73
N ARG A 71 18.39 1.92 -0.74
CA ARG A 71 19.43 1.76 -1.76
C ARG A 71 20.33 0.56 -1.46
N GLY A 72 20.52 -0.28 -2.47
CA GLY A 72 21.52 -1.33 -2.47
C GLY A 72 20.91 -2.71 -2.33
N PHE A 73 21.77 -3.71 -2.18
CA PHE A 73 21.32 -5.07 -1.93
C PHE A 73 20.93 -5.20 -0.46
N LEU A 74 19.63 -5.33 -0.20
CA LEU A 74 19.06 -5.44 1.13
C LEU A 74 18.95 -6.93 1.48
N ASP A 75 20.00 -7.46 2.09
CA ASP A 75 19.98 -8.82 2.62
C ASP A 75 19.18 -8.93 3.91
N TYR A 76 18.90 -10.16 4.31
CA TYR A 76 18.18 -10.53 5.52
C TYR A 76 18.62 -9.77 6.78
N TYR A 77 19.93 -9.49 6.95
CA TYR A 77 20.45 -8.83 8.14
C TYR A 77 20.35 -7.30 8.09
N ALA A 78 20.24 -6.73 6.88
CA ALA A 78 20.08 -5.30 6.67
C ALA A 78 18.63 -4.82 6.87
N VAL A 79 17.63 -5.67 6.58
CA VAL A 79 16.20 -5.33 6.62
C VAL A 79 15.76 -4.71 7.96
N PRO A 80 16.12 -5.24 9.15
CA PRO A 80 15.70 -4.64 10.42
C PRO A 80 16.17 -3.19 10.60
N GLY A 81 17.39 -2.88 10.15
CA GLY A 81 17.94 -1.52 10.22
C GLY A 81 17.21 -0.58 9.25
N VAL A 82 16.96 -1.04 8.03
CA VAL A 82 16.18 -0.32 7.02
C VAL A 82 14.79 0.02 7.52
N VAL A 83 14.07 -0.96 8.07
CA VAL A 83 12.71 -0.75 8.60
C VAL A 83 12.72 0.25 9.76
N SER A 84 13.71 0.17 10.66
CA SER A 84 13.87 1.17 11.72
C SER A 84 14.04 2.60 11.18
N GLU A 85 14.78 2.78 10.08
CA GLU A 85 14.92 4.09 9.42
C GLU A 85 13.63 4.54 8.73
N LEU A 86 12.88 3.63 8.12
CA LEU A 86 11.58 3.90 7.50
C LEU A 86 10.52 4.27 8.56
N GLU A 87 10.53 3.64 9.72
CA GLU A 87 9.68 4.02 10.85
C GLU A 87 9.92 5.47 11.28
N GLU A 88 11.16 5.97 11.23
CA GLU A 88 11.41 7.39 11.50
C GLU A 88 10.73 8.31 10.49
N VAL A 89 10.66 7.89 9.23
CA VAL A 89 9.97 8.62 8.17
C VAL A 89 8.46 8.53 8.38
N LYS A 90 7.93 7.34 8.71
CA LYS A 90 6.52 7.13 9.04
C LYS A 90 6.07 8.04 10.19
N ARG A 91 6.89 8.20 11.25
CA ARG A 91 6.63 9.14 12.36
C ARG A 91 6.41 10.59 11.93
N ILE A 92 6.94 11.01 10.77
CA ILE A 92 6.64 12.34 10.21
C ILE A 92 5.20 12.38 9.71
N GLY A 93 4.77 11.35 8.98
CA GLY A 93 3.39 11.18 8.52
C GLY A 93 2.40 11.15 9.67
N ASP A 94 2.74 10.42 10.74
CA ASP A 94 1.92 10.33 11.95
C ASP A 94 1.72 11.72 12.60
N LYS A 95 2.78 12.51 12.74
CA LYS A 95 2.71 13.89 13.26
C LYS A 95 1.92 14.83 12.35
N LEU A 96 2.01 14.66 11.02
CA LEU A 96 1.19 15.42 10.08
C LEU A 96 -0.30 15.10 10.25
N ALA A 97 -0.63 13.83 10.48
CA ALA A 97 -2.00 13.41 10.73
C ALA A 97 -2.54 13.99 12.04
N GLU A 98 -1.73 13.99 13.11
CA GLU A 98 -2.06 14.65 14.38
C GLU A 98 -2.31 16.15 14.20
N GLY A 99 -1.54 16.80 13.33
CA GLY A 99 -1.68 18.21 12.96
C GLY A 99 -2.84 18.52 11.99
N GLY A 100 -3.57 17.52 11.50
CA GLY A 100 -4.69 17.69 10.57
C GLY A 100 -4.31 17.82 9.09
N SER A 101 -3.03 17.63 8.75
CA SER A 101 -2.52 17.69 7.37
C SER A 101 -2.72 16.36 6.63
N PHE A 102 -3.99 15.94 6.48
CA PHE A 102 -4.33 14.59 6.02
C PHE A 102 -3.85 14.26 4.61
N LYS A 103 -3.88 15.24 3.70
CA LYS A 103 -3.43 15.05 2.32
C LYS A 103 -1.93 14.76 2.26
N GLU A 104 -1.13 15.57 2.93
CA GLU A 104 0.31 15.40 3.01
C GLU A 104 0.69 14.09 3.71
N THR A 105 -0.07 13.67 4.74
CA THR A 105 0.11 12.35 5.35
C THR A 105 -0.15 11.22 4.35
N VAL A 106 -1.26 11.29 3.61
CA VAL A 106 -1.62 10.28 2.60
C VAL A 106 -0.57 10.20 1.49
N ASP A 107 -0.09 11.33 0.99
CA ASP A 107 0.99 11.36 0.00
C ASP A 107 2.29 10.74 0.55
N LEU A 108 2.60 10.94 1.84
CA LEU A 108 3.77 10.36 2.48
C LEU A 108 3.65 8.84 2.65
N TYR A 109 2.50 8.34 3.14
CA TYR A 109 2.29 6.89 3.26
C TYR A 109 2.28 6.23 1.89
N LEU A 110 1.64 6.84 0.89
CA LEU A 110 1.66 6.32 -0.48
C LEU A 110 3.10 6.23 -1.03
N LEU A 111 3.94 7.21 -0.73
CA LEU A 111 5.35 7.21 -1.11
C LEU A 111 6.16 6.12 -0.39
N LEU A 112 5.91 5.89 0.90
CA LEU A 112 6.50 4.75 1.62
C LEU A 112 6.07 3.43 0.98
N ILE A 113 4.79 3.32 0.63
CA ILE A 113 4.20 2.13 0.02
C ILE A 113 4.80 1.87 -1.38
N GLU A 114 4.80 2.87 -2.25
CA GLU A 114 5.36 2.77 -3.60
C GLU A 114 6.83 2.34 -3.55
N ARG A 115 7.64 2.99 -2.71
CA ARG A 115 9.07 2.69 -2.62
C ARG A 115 9.38 1.37 -1.96
N GLY A 116 8.58 0.94 -0.99
CA GLY A 116 8.76 -0.38 -0.40
C GLY A 116 8.42 -1.48 -1.40
N VAL A 117 7.37 -1.33 -2.21
CA VAL A 117 7.06 -2.26 -3.30
C VAL A 117 8.20 -2.30 -4.34
N ASP A 118 8.75 -1.13 -4.72
CA ASP A 118 9.95 -1.08 -5.57
C ASP A 118 11.13 -1.87 -4.95
N ALA A 119 11.29 -1.88 -3.63
CA ALA A 119 12.37 -2.61 -2.98
C ALA A 119 12.24 -4.13 -3.13
N PHE A 120 11.01 -4.66 -3.15
CA PHE A 120 10.76 -6.08 -3.44
C PHE A 120 11.14 -6.45 -4.86
N GLU A 121 10.77 -5.63 -5.84
CA GLU A 121 11.19 -5.80 -7.25
C GLU A 121 12.72 -5.77 -7.41
N ASN A 122 13.43 -5.06 -6.52
CA ASN A 122 14.89 -5.00 -6.50
C ASN A 122 15.56 -6.14 -5.70
N GLY A 123 14.79 -7.12 -5.23
CA GLY A 123 15.30 -8.36 -4.66
C GLY A 123 15.68 -8.29 -3.18
N VAL A 124 14.96 -7.50 -2.38
CA VAL A 124 15.08 -7.55 -0.91
C VAL A 124 14.81 -8.97 -0.38
N ASP A 125 15.66 -9.42 0.55
CA ASP A 125 15.44 -10.68 1.26
C ASP A 125 14.67 -10.41 2.56
N ASP A 126 13.33 -10.36 2.44
CA ASP A 126 12.41 -10.18 3.56
C ASP A 126 11.83 -11.52 4.05
N SER A 127 12.67 -12.55 4.15
CA SER A 127 12.21 -13.88 4.58
C SER A 127 11.54 -13.91 5.98
N ASP A 128 11.86 -12.94 6.85
CA ASP A 128 11.21 -12.77 8.16
C ASP A 128 9.93 -11.92 8.11
N GLY A 129 9.59 -11.36 6.95
CA GLY A 129 8.39 -10.55 6.73
C GLY A 129 8.42 -9.19 7.43
N ILE A 130 9.58 -8.69 7.86
CA ILE A 130 9.70 -7.45 8.65
C ILE A 130 9.34 -6.25 7.79
N LEU A 131 9.88 -6.17 6.57
CA LEU A 131 9.53 -5.11 5.62
C LEU A 131 8.07 -5.25 5.21
N GLY A 132 7.60 -6.46 4.85
CA GLY A 132 6.22 -6.73 4.47
C GLY A 132 5.23 -6.29 5.55
N ASN A 133 5.49 -6.60 6.83
CA ASN A 133 4.66 -6.15 7.95
C ASN A 133 4.62 -4.62 8.05
N PHE A 134 5.77 -3.95 7.92
CA PHE A 134 5.82 -2.48 7.89
C PHE A 134 4.99 -1.89 6.74
N MET A 135 4.99 -2.53 5.57
CA MET A 135 4.21 -2.10 4.42
C MET A 135 2.70 -2.24 4.66
N ILE A 136 2.29 -3.36 5.25
CA ILE A 136 0.89 -3.61 5.65
C ILE A 136 0.44 -2.57 6.68
N GLU A 137 1.26 -2.27 7.69
CA GLU A 137 0.97 -1.21 8.66
C GLU A 137 0.80 0.17 7.99
N CYS A 138 1.61 0.47 6.96
CA CYS A 138 1.45 1.71 6.18
C CYS A 138 0.13 1.74 5.40
N VAL A 139 -0.33 0.61 4.85
CA VAL A 139 -1.63 0.50 4.17
C VAL A 139 -2.79 0.70 5.15
N GLU A 140 -2.71 0.09 6.34
CA GLU A 140 -3.72 0.28 7.38
C GLU A 140 -3.82 1.75 7.81
N ASP A 141 -2.69 2.41 8.05
CA ASP A 141 -2.66 3.80 8.46
C ASP A 141 -3.06 4.75 7.32
N PHE A 142 -2.68 4.44 6.08
CA PHE A 142 -3.21 5.10 4.89
C PHE A 142 -4.74 5.06 4.88
N ASN A 143 -5.34 3.88 5.07
CA ASN A 143 -6.79 3.72 5.05
C ASN A 143 -7.49 4.51 6.16
N LYS A 144 -6.90 4.62 7.35
CA LYS A 144 -7.45 5.44 8.45
C LYS A 144 -7.45 6.95 8.13
N ILE A 145 -6.44 7.43 7.42
CA ILE A 145 -6.31 8.87 7.11
C ILE A 145 -7.09 9.23 5.84
N VAL A 146 -7.12 8.35 4.85
CA VAL A 146 -7.77 8.62 3.57
C VAL A 146 -9.27 8.85 3.73
N GLU A 147 -9.91 8.25 4.74
CA GLU A 147 -11.30 8.50 5.11
C GLU A 147 -11.62 9.98 5.34
N LYS A 148 -10.63 10.75 5.81
CA LYS A 148 -10.75 12.18 6.12
C LYS A 148 -10.54 13.11 4.92
N LEU A 149 -10.18 12.55 3.76
CA LEU A 149 -10.03 13.32 2.52
C LEU A 149 -11.36 13.56 1.83
N GLU A 150 -11.41 14.63 1.05
CA GLU A 150 -12.54 14.94 0.18
C GLU A 150 -12.61 14.00 -1.03
N GLU A 151 -13.80 13.88 -1.63
CA GLU A 151 -14.08 12.97 -2.75
C GLU A 151 -13.14 13.15 -3.96
N ASP A 152 -12.86 14.41 -4.34
CA ASP A 152 -11.98 14.69 -5.47
C ASP A 152 -10.52 14.31 -5.17
N GLU A 153 -10.11 14.36 -3.90
CA GLU A 153 -8.78 13.94 -3.47
C GLU A 153 -8.67 12.42 -3.48
N LYS A 154 -9.67 11.69 -2.97
CA LYS A 154 -9.75 10.23 -3.07
C LYS A 154 -9.70 9.77 -4.53
N ARG A 155 -10.44 10.43 -5.42
CA ARG A 155 -10.45 10.13 -6.86
C ARG A 155 -9.06 10.31 -7.49
N ALA A 156 -8.30 11.32 -7.08
CA ALA A 156 -6.96 11.56 -7.60
C ALA A 156 -5.95 10.46 -7.22
N LEU A 157 -6.22 9.69 -6.15
CA LEU A 157 -5.34 8.61 -5.70
C LEU A 157 -5.55 7.30 -6.46
N VAL A 158 -6.72 7.09 -7.07
CA VAL A 158 -7.10 5.82 -7.71
C VAL A 158 -6.06 5.34 -8.73
N SER A 159 -5.61 6.21 -9.64
CA SER A 159 -4.63 5.81 -10.66
C SER A 159 -3.29 5.39 -10.04
N LYS A 160 -2.81 6.11 -9.03
CA LYS A 160 -1.55 5.77 -8.36
C LYS A 160 -1.64 4.42 -7.62
N ILE A 161 -2.75 4.19 -6.92
CA ILE A 161 -2.99 2.93 -6.21
C ILE A 161 -3.07 1.76 -7.21
N MET A 162 -3.73 1.97 -8.35
CA MET A 162 -3.78 0.96 -9.41
C MET A 162 -2.40 0.62 -9.96
N GLU A 163 -1.50 1.60 -10.13
CA GLU A 163 -0.12 1.35 -10.55
C GLU A 163 0.63 0.50 -9.53
N ILE A 164 0.48 0.78 -8.23
CA ILE A 164 1.09 -0.02 -7.14
C ILE A 164 0.58 -1.47 -7.16
N ILE A 165 -0.74 -1.67 -7.26
CA ILE A 165 -1.35 -3.01 -7.30
C ILE A 165 -0.90 -3.81 -8.53
N GLU A 166 -0.54 -3.13 -9.62
CA GLU A 166 -0.10 -3.80 -10.85
C GLU A 166 1.29 -4.42 -10.72
N VAL A 167 2.18 -3.73 -10.01
CA VAL A 167 3.58 -4.16 -9.82
C VAL A 167 3.75 -5.05 -8.59
N GLU A 168 2.77 -5.09 -7.69
CA GLU A 168 2.81 -5.91 -6.49
C GLU A 168 2.47 -7.40 -6.79
N ASP A 169 3.44 -8.28 -6.56
CA ASP A 169 3.29 -9.75 -6.71
C ASP A 169 3.76 -10.54 -5.47
N TYR A 170 3.89 -9.87 -4.32
CA TYR A 170 4.49 -10.41 -3.09
C TYR A 170 3.46 -10.75 -1.99
N GLY A 171 2.17 -10.52 -2.24
CA GLY A 171 1.09 -10.76 -1.28
C GLY A 171 1.03 -9.70 -0.17
N LEU A 172 1.33 -8.44 -0.49
CA LEU A 172 1.33 -7.32 0.47
C LEU A 172 -0.05 -6.66 0.65
N ASP A 173 -1.11 -7.25 0.10
CA ASP A 173 -2.51 -6.79 0.23
C ASP A 173 -2.72 -5.30 -0.15
N MET A 174 -1.97 -4.81 -1.14
CA MET A 174 -2.03 -3.41 -1.60
C MET A 174 -3.39 -3.01 -2.18
N ASP A 175 -4.20 -3.99 -2.58
CA ASP A 175 -5.57 -3.76 -3.05
C ASP A 175 -6.52 -3.31 -1.94
N GLU A 176 -6.18 -3.50 -0.67
CA GLU A 176 -6.93 -2.93 0.46
C GLU A 176 -7.00 -1.39 0.41
N MET A 177 -6.00 -0.71 -0.18
CA MET A 177 -6.04 0.74 -0.36
C MET A 177 -7.24 1.21 -1.20
N LEU A 178 -7.72 0.37 -2.12
CA LEU A 178 -8.91 0.70 -2.93
C LEU A 178 -10.18 0.78 -2.07
N PHE A 179 -10.26 0.03 -0.96
CA PHE A 179 -11.41 0.10 -0.07
C PHE A 179 -11.50 1.46 0.66
N GLY A 180 -10.36 2.09 0.96
CA GLY A 180 -10.32 3.43 1.56
C GLY A 180 -10.67 4.55 0.59
N VAL A 181 -10.29 4.43 -0.70
CA VAL A 181 -10.55 5.47 -1.72
C VAL A 181 -11.82 5.26 -2.54
N ALA A 182 -12.40 4.06 -2.53
CA ALA A 182 -13.61 3.78 -3.28
C ALA A 182 -14.82 4.51 -2.68
N THR A 183 -15.59 5.14 -3.55
CA THR A 183 -16.78 5.90 -3.19
C THR A 183 -17.88 5.60 -4.19
N ARG A 184 -19.14 5.90 -3.83
CA ARG A 184 -20.29 5.72 -4.72
C ARG A 184 -20.14 6.50 -6.04
N VAL A 185 -19.33 7.56 -6.05
CA VAL A 185 -19.10 8.41 -7.22
C VAL A 185 -18.02 7.85 -8.14
N ASN A 186 -16.96 7.24 -7.59
CA ASN A 186 -15.81 6.79 -8.38
C ASN A 186 -15.78 5.27 -8.66
N ILE A 187 -16.61 4.46 -7.99
CA ILE A 187 -16.58 2.99 -8.08
C ILE A 187 -16.78 2.46 -9.51
N ALA A 188 -17.57 3.14 -10.33
CA ALA A 188 -17.74 2.75 -11.73
C ALA A 188 -16.43 2.85 -12.51
N VAL A 189 -15.63 3.90 -12.27
CA VAL A 189 -14.33 4.11 -12.92
C VAL A 189 -13.32 3.06 -12.45
N ILE A 190 -13.23 2.83 -11.14
CA ILE A 190 -12.43 1.75 -10.54
C ILE A 190 -12.81 0.41 -11.16
N GLY A 191 -14.13 0.16 -11.27
CA GLY A 191 -14.69 -1.06 -11.84
C GLY A 191 -14.27 -1.32 -13.28
N GLU A 192 -14.36 -0.30 -14.13
CA GLU A 192 -13.96 -0.41 -15.53
C GLU A 192 -12.46 -0.64 -15.69
N GLU A 193 -11.64 0.01 -14.88
CA GLU A 193 -10.19 -0.13 -14.96
C GLU A 193 -9.73 -1.53 -14.53
N LEU A 194 -10.27 -2.03 -13.42
CA LEU A 194 -10.02 -3.41 -12.97
C LEU A 194 -10.45 -4.44 -14.01
N LEU A 195 -11.63 -4.28 -14.63
CA LEU A 195 -12.08 -5.20 -15.68
C LEU A 195 -11.17 -5.19 -16.92
N ARG A 196 -10.59 -4.04 -17.28
CA ARG A 196 -9.65 -3.94 -18.42
C ARG A 196 -8.35 -4.70 -18.17
N ARG A 197 -7.95 -4.83 -16.92
CA ARG A 197 -6.73 -5.53 -16.48
C ARG A 197 -6.86 -7.05 -16.49
N ILE A 198 -8.07 -7.60 -16.66
CA ILE A 198 -8.25 -9.05 -16.83
C ILE A 198 -7.50 -9.51 -18.09
N PRO A 199 -6.51 -10.42 -17.97
CA PRO A 199 -5.75 -10.89 -19.12
C PRO A 199 -6.66 -11.56 -20.16
N LYS A 200 -6.50 -11.18 -21.44
CA LYS A 200 -7.30 -11.76 -22.55
C LYS A 200 -6.65 -12.97 -23.20
N SER A 201 -5.36 -13.18 -22.94
CA SER A 201 -4.53 -14.24 -23.49
C SER A 201 -3.42 -14.58 -22.51
N GLY A 202 -2.90 -15.80 -22.58
CA GLY A 202 -1.86 -16.30 -21.69
C GLY A 202 -2.12 -17.75 -21.30
N GLU A 203 -1.31 -18.28 -20.40
CA GLU A 203 -1.58 -19.59 -19.82
C GLU A 203 -2.92 -19.59 -19.10
N ARG A 204 -3.73 -20.63 -19.34
CA ARG A 204 -5.10 -20.72 -18.84
C ARG A 204 -5.17 -20.51 -17.32
N PHE A 205 -4.25 -21.13 -16.57
CA PHE A 205 -4.20 -21.02 -15.12
C PHE A 205 -3.94 -19.58 -14.66
N HIS A 206 -2.96 -18.91 -15.26
CA HIS A 206 -2.63 -17.51 -14.97
C HIS A 206 -3.80 -16.58 -15.28
N VAL A 207 -4.41 -16.72 -16.47
CA VAL A 207 -5.57 -15.91 -16.87
C VAL A 207 -6.75 -16.09 -15.91
N GLU A 208 -7.07 -17.34 -15.53
CA GLU A 208 -8.16 -17.64 -14.59
C GLU A 208 -7.85 -17.10 -13.18
N TYR A 209 -6.60 -17.22 -12.72
CA TYR A 209 -6.15 -16.70 -11.42
C TYR A 209 -6.31 -15.19 -11.33
N HIS A 210 -5.75 -14.42 -12.27
CA HIS A 210 -5.86 -12.96 -12.26
C HIS A 210 -7.30 -12.50 -12.43
N ARG A 211 -8.07 -13.15 -13.31
CA ARG A 211 -9.50 -12.84 -13.45
C ARG A 211 -10.23 -13.03 -12.13
N ARG A 212 -9.96 -14.13 -11.41
CA ARG A 212 -10.59 -14.40 -10.12
C ARG A 212 -10.23 -13.33 -9.09
N LYS A 213 -8.93 -13.01 -8.93
CA LYS A 213 -8.46 -11.94 -8.00
C LYS A 213 -9.19 -10.62 -8.26
N ILE A 214 -9.27 -10.20 -9.52
CA ILE A 214 -9.98 -8.97 -9.92
C ILE A 214 -11.47 -9.01 -9.59
N LEU A 215 -12.16 -10.13 -9.84
CA LEU A 215 -13.60 -10.23 -9.55
C LEU A 215 -13.89 -10.33 -8.06
N ASP A 216 -13.01 -10.96 -7.27
CA ASP A 216 -13.10 -10.97 -5.82
C ASP A 216 -12.97 -9.55 -5.26
N LEU A 217 -11.94 -8.82 -5.69
CA LEU A 217 -11.74 -7.41 -5.34
C LEU A 217 -12.94 -6.54 -5.73
N LEU A 218 -13.43 -6.67 -6.96
CA LEU A 218 -14.63 -5.94 -7.40
C LEU A 218 -15.84 -6.26 -6.52
N SER A 219 -16.09 -7.53 -6.25
CA SER A 219 -17.22 -7.93 -5.40
C SER A 219 -17.11 -7.29 -4.01
N GLY A 220 -15.92 -7.37 -3.39
CA GLY A 220 -15.65 -6.76 -2.09
C GLY A 220 -15.86 -5.25 -2.09
N LEU A 221 -15.37 -4.53 -3.11
CA LEU A 221 -15.54 -3.07 -3.20
C LEU A 221 -17.03 -2.66 -3.31
N TYR A 222 -17.82 -3.35 -4.13
CA TYR A 222 -19.26 -3.06 -4.24
C TYR A 222 -20.02 -3.45 -2.97
N GLU A 223 -19.67 -4.56 -2.33
CA GLU A 223 -20.25 -4.99 -1.04
C GLU A 223 -19.94 -3.98 0.07
N ASN A 224 -18.69 -3.51 0.17
CA ASN A 224 -18.27 -2.49 1.14
C ASN A 224 -19.07 -1.18 1.01
N LEU A 225 -19.48 -0.83 -0.21
CA LEU A 225 -20.31 0.34 -0.48
C LEU A 225 -21.81 0.09 -0.36
N GLY A 226 -22.26 -1.15 -0.13
CA GLY A 226 -23.66 -1.54 -0.12
C GLY A 226 -24.34 -1.32 -1.48
N LEU A 227 -23.62 -1.61 -2.57
CA LEU A 227 -24.05 -1.43 -3.96
C LEU A 227 -24.24 -2.78 -4.66
N HIS A 228 -25.07 -3.65 -4.07
CA HIS A 228 -25.20 -5.03 -4.54
C HIS A 228 -25.81 -5.11 -5.95
N GLU A 229 -26.77 -4.24 -6.32
CA GLU A 229 -27.33 -4.21 -7.68
C GLU A 229 -26.29 -3.85 -8.75
N GLU A 230 -25.41 -2.88 -8.46
CA GLU A 230 -24.31 -2.52 -9.35
C GLU A 230 -23.27 -3.63 -9.41
N ALA A 231 -23.00 -4.32 -8.30
CA ALA A 231 -22.15 -5.51 -8.27
C ALA A 231 -22.64 -6.55 -9.29
N LEU A 232 -23.95 -6.83 -9.31
CA LEU A 232 -24.56 -7.76 -10.28
C LEU A 232 -24.32 -7.32 -11.72
N LYS A 233 -24.54 -6.03 -12.03
CA LYS A 233 -24.31 -5.49 -13.39
C LYS A 233 -22.85 -5.67 -13.81
N VAL A 234 -21.90 -5.44 -12.90
CA VAL A 234 -20.47 -5.61 -13.16
C VAL A 234 -20.09 -7.08 -13.35
N MET A 235 -20.60 -7.99 -12.53
CA MET A 235 -20.35 -9.43 -12.66
C MET A 235 -20.89 -9.98 -13.98
N ILE A 236 -22.09 -9.55 -14.38
CA ILE A 236 -22.66 -9.90 -15.69
C ILE A 236 -21.79 -9.33 -16.83
N LYS A 237 -21.36 -8.06 -16.73
CA LYS A 237 -20.46 -7.42 -17.71
C LYS A 237 -19.12 -8.14 -17.85
N ALA A 238 -18.58 -8.69 -16.77
CA ALA A 238 -17.35 -9.49 -16.77
C ALA A 238 -17.50 -10.85 -17.48
N GLY A 239 -18.75 -11.29 -17.68
CA GLY A 239 -19.12 -12.56 -18.28
C GLY A 239 -18.97 -13.72 -17.30
N LEU A 240 -20.08 -14.40 -17.01
CA LEU A 240 -20.13 -15.56 -16.13
C LEU A 240 -19.54 -16.79 -16.84
N LYS A 241 -18.46 -17.36 -16.31
CA LYS A 241 -17.74 -18.48 -16.94
C LYS A 241 -17.57 -19.68 -16.02
N THR A 242 -17.44 -19.44 -14.73
CA THR A 242 -17.05 -20.45 -13.73
C THR A 242 -18.09 -20.58 -12.62
N LYS A 243 -18.12 -21.71 -11.90
CA LYS A 243 -18.96 -21.84 -10.70
C LYS A 243 -18.77 -20.70 -9.70
N ASP A 244 -17.55 -20.18 -9.55
CA ASP A 244 -17.27 -19.07 -8.64
C ASP A 244 -17.98 -17.78 -9.07
N ASP A 245 -18.10 -17.52 -10.37
CA ASP A 245 -18.81 -16.33 -10.88
C ASP A 245 -20.30 -16.39 -10.55
N TYR A 246 -20.92 -17.56 -10.75
CA TYR A 246 -22.31 -17.78 -10.39
C TYR A 246 -22.53 -17.72 -8.88
N LEU A 247 -21.57 -18.17 -8.07
CA LEU A 247 -21.62 -18.05 -6.61
C LEU A 247 -21.60 -16.59 -6.16
N ARG A 248 -20.68 -15.77 -6.71
CA ARG A 248 -20.61 -14.32 -6.41
C ARG A 248 -21.93 -13.64 -6.75
N LEU A 249 -22.46 -13.90 -7.94
CA LEU A 249 -23.73 -13.35 -8.40
C LEU A 249 -24.90 -13.76 -7.50
N ALA A 250 -24.97 -15.04 -7.13
CA ALA A 250 -26.02 -15.56 -6.26
C ALA A 250 -25.98 -14.93 -4.86
N ARG A 251 -24.78 -14.75 -4.28
CA ARG A 251 -24.61 -14.08 -2.98
C ARG A 251 -25.10 -12.63 -3.02
N ALA A 252 -24.73 -11.89 -4.06
CA ALA A 252 -25.20 -10.51 -4.24
C ALA A 252 -26.73 -10.44 -4.40
N LEU A 253 -27.36 -11.38 -5.11
CA LEU A 253 -28.83 -11.47 -5.21
C LEU A 253 -29.49 -11.81 -3.88
N MET A 254 -28.90 -12.72 -3.09
CA MET A 254 -29.42 -13.07 -1.77
C MET A 254 -29.32 -11.91 -0.78
N ALA A 255 -28.24 -11.13 -0.81
CA ALA A 255 -28.09 -9.94 0.03
C ALA A 255 -29.23 -8.91 -0.23
N GLU A 256 -29.76 -8.89 -1.45
CA GLU A 256 -30.91 -8.06 -1.87
C GLU A 256 -32.28 -8.72 -1.64
N GLY A 257 -32.33 -9.91 -1.01
CA GLY A 257 -33.56 -10.67 -0.81
C GLY A 257 -34.17 -11.25 -2.10
N LYS A 258 -33.41 -11.28 -3.20
CA LYS A 258 -33.85 -11.80 -4.51
C LYS A 258 -33.57 -13.31 -4.63
N GLU A 259 -34.01 -14.09 -3.65
CA GLU A 259 -33.70 -15.52 -3.52
C GLU A 259 -34.11 -16.35 -4.75
N LYS A 260 -35.26 -16.03 -5.36
CA LYS A 260 -35.72 -16.72 -6.56
C LYS A 260 -34.78 -16.53 -7.75
N GLU A 261 -34.29 -15.30 -7.95
CA GLU A 261 -33.33 -15.00 -9.00
C GLU A 261 -31.98 -15.64 -8.69
N ALA A 262 -31.55 -15.59 -7.43
CA ALA A 262 -30.33 -16.27 -6.98
C ALA A 262 -30.39 -17.77 -7.31
N PHE A 263 -31.51 -18.43 -7.03
CA PHE A 263 -31.69 -19.84 -7.32
C PHE A 263 -31.57 -20.18 -8.81
N GLU A 264 -32.11 -19.35 -9.69
CA GLU A 264 -32.00 -19.56 -11.15
C GLU A 264 -30.54 -19.55 -11.60
N PHE A 265 -29.73 -18.61 -11.11
CA PHE A 265 -28.30 -18.54 -11.41
C PHE A 265 -27.51 -19.67 -10.76
N VAL A 266 -27.82 -20.04 -9.52
CA VAL A 266 -27.18 -21.20 -8.87
C VAL A 266 -27.44 -22.46 -9.67
N ARG A 267 -28.70 -22.69 -10.10
CA ARG A 267 -29.08 -23.84 -10.94
C ARG A 267 -28.35 -23.86 -12.28
N GLU A 268 -28.08 -22.71 -12.87
CA GLU A 268 -27.27 -22.61 -14.08
C GLU A 268 -25.79 -22.93 -13.79
N GLY A 269 -25.21 -22.33 -12.76
CA GLY A 269 -23.81 -22.50 -12.41
C GLY A 269 -23.44 -23.93 -11.99
N VAL A 270 -24.28 -24.65 -11.24
CA VAL A 270 -23.99 -26.04 -10.83
C VAL A 270 -23.88 -27.00 -12.01
N ARG A 271 -24.43 -26.65 -13.18
CA ARG A 271 -24.30 -27.44 -14.43
C ARG A 271 -22.94 -27.28 -15.09
N LEU A 272 -22.13 -26.30 -14.67
CA LEU A 272 -20.79 -26.08 -15.21
C LEU A 272 -19.82 -27.15 -14.71
N LYS A 273 -18.96 -27.61 -15.61
CA LYS A 273 -17.86 -28.54 -15.30
C LYS A 273 -16.63 -27.83 -14.72
N GLU A 274 -16.54 -26.51 -14.87
CA GLU A 274 -15.38 -25.71 -14.51
C GLU A 274 -15.63 -24.90 -13.22
N GLY A 275 -14.68 -25.01 -12.28
CA GLY A 275 -14.78 -24.47 -10.92
C GLY A 275 -14.87 -25.59 -9.88
N ARG A 276 -14.00 -25.57 -8.87
CA ARG A 276 -13.93 -26.60 -7.81
C ARG A 276 -14.75 -26.22 -6.56
N ASN A 277 -15.66 -25.28 -6.68
CA ASN A 277 -16.27 -24.66 -5.52
C ASN A 277 -17.57 -25.35 -5.13
N TYR A 278 -17.45 -26.25 -4.16
CA TYR A 278 -18.57 -26.95 -3.55
C TYR A 278 -19.57 -26.00 -2.88
N ALA A 279 -19.18 -24.76 -2.55
CA ALA A 279 -20.08 -23.80 -1.91
C ALA A 279 -21.26 -23.41 -2.83
N LEU A 280 -21.10 -23.45 -4.16
CA LEU A 280 -22.22 -23.26 -5.08
C LEU A 280 -23.20 -24.44 -5.02
N ASP A 281 -22.65 -25.67 -4.95
CA ASP A 281 -23.45 -26.88 -4.85
C ASP A 281 -24.18 -26.93 -3.49
N GLU A 282 -23.54 -26.53 -2.39
CA GLU A 282 -24.17 -26.36 -1.07
C GLU A 282 -25.28 -25.30 -1.11
N LEU A 283 -25.01 -24.16 -1.72
CA LEU A 283 -26.00 -23.09 -1.86
C LEU A 283 -27.24 -23.57 -2.65
N TYR A 284 -27.03 -24.38 -3.68
CA TYR A 284 -28.12 -25.00 -4.44
C TYR A 284 -29.03 -25.84 -3.55
N PHE A 285 -28.46 -26.67 -2.67
CA PHE A 285 -29.25 -27.48 -1.74
C PHE A 285 -29.92 -26.66 -0.64
N ASN A 286 -29.29 -25.59 -0.18
CA ASN A 286 -29.90 -24.70 0.81
C ASN A 286 -31.12 -23.97 0.27
N LEU A 287 -31.08 -23.51 -0.99
CA LEU A 287 -32.18 -22.80 -1.64
C LEU A 287 -33.32 -23.72 -2.14
N LEU A 288 -33.14 -25.04 -2.07
CA LEU A 288 -34.19 -26.02 -2.38
C LEU A 288 -35.14 -26.27 -1.21
N ASN A 289 -34.72 -25.94 0.02
CA ASN A 289 -35.47 -26.15 1.27
C ASN A 289 -36.26 -24.90 1.66
#